data_AF-A0AAI8RAJ4-F1
#
_entry.id   AF-A0AAI8RAJ4-F1
#
_cell.length_a   1.000
_cell.length_b   1.000
_cell.length_c   1.000
_cell.angle_alpha   90.00
_cell.angle_beta   90.00
_cell.angle_gamma   90.00
#
_symmetry.space_group_name_H-M   'P 1'
#
loop_
_entity.id
_entity.type
_entity.pdbx_description
1 polymer ?
#
loop_
_entity_poly.entity_id
_entity_poly.type
_entity_poly.pdbx_seq_one_letter_code
_entity_poly.pdbx_strand_id
1 'polypeptide(L)'
;MTEFILSLFSSSDKLRASSLYQLLSGKRTSSVLLFGFFQRLLVVHGCFPSLEQATFDTQIQQMIDEGLLKWEDRELQLTKKREMRRKNKSLLGLHYDKYGRTATVSWRLLKFYVQVVSHLSANETAYLPVETGPFYAYQVKRWLKEATCTKTELVAQVSKELSTIFTLMPDEQANFLANQFSGKKQTGLLAYQLTTLEDGTAQQLFQDQCIHRLLAIIEQHSDFLLYDLLAPLLRQNYNQSMLTTRALILSGDSVEQVMVKRGLKKGTINDHLIEWAIFFDDFPFERLIHSETRRSLASLDRPLLTLRYKDLEGQTIDYGEFRLAQIEAFKGGDKNGFA
;
A
#
# COMPACT_ATOMS: atom_id res chain seq x y z
N MET A 1 3.41 -7.10 18.28
CA MET A 1 2.04 -7.05 17.69
C MET A 1 1.05 -6.13 18.44
N THR A 2 0.89 -6.21 19.76
CA THR A 2 -0.10 -5.43 20.54
C THR A 2 -0.09 -3.92 20.28
N GLU A 3 1.07 -3.27 20.41
CA GLU A 3 1.21 -1.82 20.18
C GLU A 3 0.84 -1.44 18.74
N PHE A 4 1.16 -2.29 17.76
CA PHE A 4 0.75 -2.08 16.38
C PHE A 4 -0.78 -2.11 16.25
N ILE A 5 -1.47 -3.13 16.76
CA ILE A 5 -2.94 -3.23 16.68
C ILE A 5 -3.61 -2.03 17.34
N LEU A 6 -3.13 -1.62 18.52
CA LEU A 6 -3.69 -0.45 19.21
C LEU A 6 -3.50 0.83 18.40
N SER A 7 -2.42 0.93 17.63
CA SER A 7 -2.18 2.10 16.79
C SER A 7 -3.19 2.26 15.64
N LEU A 8 -3.89 1.19 15.27
CA LEU A 8 -4.90 1.18 14.21
C LEU A 8 -6.20 1.89 14.61
N PHE A 9 -6.41 2.16 15.91
CA PHE A 9 -7.54 2.93 16.42
C PHE A 9 -7.28 4.46 16.37
N SER A 10 -6.55 4.91 15.34
CA SER A 10 -6.11 6.30 15.20
C SER A 10 -7.24 7.25 14.82
N SER A 11 -8.05 6.86 13.84
CA SER A 11 -9.18 7.61 13.28
C SER A 11 -10.50 7.36 14.02
N SER A 12 -10.66 6.16 14.59
CA SER A 12 -11.85 5.70 15.30
C SER A 12 -11.47 4.99 16.60
N ASP A 13 -12.28 5.13 17.64
CA ASP A 13 -12.13 4.34 18.87
C ASP A 13 -12.76 2.96 18.77
N LYS A 14 -13.51 2.69 17.69
CA LYS A 14 -14.18 1.41 17.41
C LYS A 14 -13.76 0.83 16.06
N LEU A 15 -13.46 -0.47 16.02
CA LEU A 15 -13.14 -1.21 14.80
C LEU A 15 -13.81 -2.58 14.81
N ARG A 16 -14.36 -2.99 13.66
CA ARG A 16 -14.89 -4.35 13.49
C ARG A 16 -13.75 -5.35 13.36
N ALA A 17 -13.66 -6.29 14.30
CA ALA A 17 -12.59 -7.29 14.35
C ALA A 17 -12.41 -8.09 13.05
N SER A 18 -13.51 -8.57 12.45
CA SER A 18 -13.44 -9.36 11.21
C SER A 18 -12.92 -8.56 10.02
N SER A 19 -13.33 -7.28 9.88
CA SER A 19 -12.83 -6.40 8.84
C SER A 19 -11.36 -6.03 9.07
N LEU A 20 -10.97 -5.81 10.33
CA LEU A 20 -9.59 -5.56 10.71
C LEU A 20 -8.68 -6.76 10.36
N TYR A 21 -9.06 -7.98 10.75
CA TYR A 21 -8.35 -9.20 10.37
C TYR A 21 -8.21 -9.36 8.85
N GLN A 22 -9.32 -9.19 8.12
CA GLN A 22 -9.32 -9.29 6.66
C GLN A 22 -8.45 -8.22 5.99
N LEU A 23 -8.40 -7.01 6.56
CA LEU A 23 -7.53 -5.94 6.11
C LEU A 23 -6.05 -6.32 6.30
N LEU A 24 -5.66 -6.74 7.50
CA LEU A 24 -4.27 -7.09 7.82
C LEU A 24 -3.76 -8.31 7.05
N SER A 25 -4.63 -9.30 6.83
CA SER A 25 -4.34 -10.48 6.01
C SER A 25 -4.40 -10.24 4.49
N GLY A 26 -4.78 -9.03 4.06
CA GLY A 26 -4.70 -8.63 2.66
C GLY A 26 -5.86 -9.10 1.79
N LYS A 27 -7.02 -9.44 2.37
CA LYS A 27 -8.22 -9.71 1.58
C LYS A 27 -8.59 -8.47 0.77
N ARG A 28 -8.74 -8.63 -0.54
CA ARG A 28 -8.94 -7.53 -1.49
C ARG A 28 -10.35 -7.54 -2.07
N THR A 29 -11.34 -7.51 -1.19
CA THR A 29 -12.75 -7.31 -1.56
C THR A 29 -13.11 -5.85 -1.38
N SER A 30 -14.10 -5.35 -2.12
CA SER A 30 -14.55 -3.96 -2.01
C SER A 30 -14.97 -3.59 -0.58
N SER A 31 -15.56 -4.52 0.17
CA SER A 31 -15.93 -4.28 1.57
C SER A 31 -14.72 -4.06 2.49
N VAL A 32 -13.63 -4.80 2.29
CA VAL A 32 -12.39 -4.64 3.06
C VAL A 32 -11.66 -3.36 2.65
N LEU A 33 -11.58 -3.07 1.35
CA LEU A 33 -10.98 -1.83 0.86
C LEU A 33 -11.75 -0.60 1.33
N LEU A 34 -13.08 -0.61 1.28
CA LEU A 34 -13.92 0.47 1.82
C LEU A 34 -13.74 0.63 3.33
N PHE A 35 -13.66 -0.47 4.09
CA PHE A 35 -13.36 -0.42 5.52
C PHE A 35 -12.00 0.24 5.77
N GLY A 36 -10.94 -0.22 5.10
CA GLY A 36 -9.61 0.37 5.21
C GLY A 36 -9.60 1.84 4.79
N PHE A 37 -10.33 2.20 3.73
CA PHE A 37 -10.40 3.56 3.22
C PHE A 37 -11.06 4.51 4.22
N PHE A 38 -12.29 4.21 4.66
CA PHE A 38 -13.02 5.07 5.59
C PHE A 38 -12.39 5.14 6.97
N GLN A 39 -11.65 4.10 7.39
CA GLN A 39 -10.89 4.10 8.64
C GLN A 39 -9.47 4.66 8.50
N ARG A 40 -9.03 5.06 7.29
CA ARG A 40 -7.65 5.52 7.01
C ARG A 40 -6.57 4.46 7.33
N LEU A 41 -6.90 3.19 7.15
CA LEU A 41 -6.05 2.03 7.42
C LEU A 41 -5.58 1.30 6.16
N LEU A 42 -5.82 1.82 4.95
CA LEU A 42 -5.29 1.21 3.72
C LEU A 42 -3.77 1.05 3.76
N VAL A 43 -3.07 1.98 4.42
CA VAL A 43 -1.61 1.95 4.63
C VAL A 43 -1.08 0.64 5.21
N VAL A 44 -1.91 -0.17 5.89
CA VAL A 44 -1.55 -1.49 6.46
C VAL A 44 -2.26 -2.66 5.77
N HIS A 45 -2.89 -2.44 4.62
CA HIS A 45 -3.60 -3.49 3.88
C HIS A 45 -2.64 -4.61 3.45
N GLY A 46 -2.82 -5.80 4.02
CA GLY A 46 -1.99 -6.96 3.70
C GLY A 46 -0.60 -6.96 4.33
N CYS A 47 -0.38 -6.22 5.42
CA CYS A 47 0.92 -6.22 6.11
C CYS A 47 1.28 -7.57 6.76
N PHE A 48 0.31 -8.44 7.02
CA PHE A 48 0.52 -9.79 7.55
C PHE A 48 -0.26 -10.84 6.74
N PRO A 49 0.17 -11.18 5.51
CA PRO A 49 -0.57 -12.10 4.63
C PRO A 49 -0.64 -13.53 5.17
N SER A 50 0.30 -13.92 6.04
CA SER A 50 0.36 -15.21 6.72
C SER A 50 -0.32 -15.22 8.09
N LEU A 51 -1.01 -14.13 8.48
CA LEU A 51 -1.72 -14.06 9.75
C LEU A 51 -2.90 -15.03 9.77
N GLU A 52 -2.85 -15.98 10.69
CA GLU A 52 -3.96 -16.90 10.94
C GLU A 52 -5.02 -16.27 11.83
N GLN A 53 -6.29 -16.61 11.58
CA GLN A 53 -7.41 -16.07 12.35
C GLN A 53 -7.31 -16.44 13.83
N ALA A 54 -6.93 -17.68 14.16
CA ALA A 54 -6.80 -18.12 15.55
C ALA A 54 -5.73 -17.31 16.31
N THR A 55 -4.60 -17.00 15.67
CA THR A 55 -3.56 -16.15 16.23
C THR A 55 -4.04 -14.73 16.44
N PHE A 56 -4.77 -14.17 15.49
CA PHE A 56 -5.38 -12.84 15.63
C PHE A 56 -6.38 -12.80 16.79
N ASP A 57 -7.30 -13.77 16.86
CA ASP A 57 -8.33 -13.84 17.91
C ASP A 57 -7.69 -14.02 19.30
N THR A 58 -6.64 -14.83 19.41
CA THR A 58 -5.85 -14.99 20.65
C THR A 58 -5.23 -13.66 21.08
N GLN A 59 -4.63 -12.92 20.14
CA GLN A 59 -4.03 -11.62 20.44
C GLN A 59 -5.08 -10.60 20.90
N ILE A 60 -6.25 -10.58 20.28
CA ILE A 60 -7.36 -9.71 20.67
C ILE A 60 -7.87 -10.08 22.07
N GLN A 61 -8.01 -11.37 22.37
CA GLN A 61 -8.46 -11.82 23.68
C GLN A 61 -7.47 -11.41 24.79
N GLN A 62 -6.17 -11.59 24.55
CA GLN A 62 -5.14 -11.12 25.49
C GLN A 62 -5.27 -9.61 25.77
N MET A 63 -5.50 -8.80 24.74
CA MET A 63 -5.67 -7.34 24.89
C MET A 63 -6.95 -6.96 25.64
N ILE A 64 -7.99 -7.79 25.56
CA ILE A 64 -9.21 -7.62 26.35
C ILE A 64 -8.95 -7.97 27.83
N ASP A 65 -8.26 -9.08 28.08
CA ASP A 65 -7.90 -9.53 29.43
C ASP A 65 -6.98 -8.52 30.14
N GLU A 66 -6.07 -7.89 29.39
CA GLU A 66 -5.22 -6.78 29.86
C GLU A 66 -5.98 -5.44 30.01
N GLY A 67 -7.27 -5.39 29.67
CA GLY A 67 -8.11 -4.20 29.78
C GLY A 67 -7.80 -3.10 28.76
N LEU A 68 -7.07 -3.41 27.68
CA LEU A 68 -6.71 -2.48 26.61
C LEU A 68 -7.87 -2.29 25.62
N LEU A 69 -8.60 -3.37 25.36
CA LEU A 69 -9.79 -3.42 24.50
C LEU A 69 -11.02 -3.93 25.27
N LYS A 70 -12.20 -3.64 24.74
CA LYS A 70 -13.46 -4.27 25.14
C LYS A 70 -14.37 -4.49 23.94
N TRP A 71 -15.30 -5.43 24.05
CA TRP A 71 -16.38 -5.60 23.07
C TRP A 71 -17.49 -4.57 23.30
N GLU A 72 -17.93 -3.92 22.23
CA GLU A 72 -19.13 -3.10 22.22
C GLU A 72 -19.87 -3.24 20.88
N ASP A 73 -21.13 -3.68 20.91
CA ASP A 73 -21.97 -3.90 19.73
C ASP A 73 -21.29 -4.70 18.59
N ARG A 74 -20.53 -5.75 18.96
CA ARG A 74 -19.75 -6.61 18.07
C ARG A 74 -18.55 -5.91 17.39
N GLU A 75 -18.13 -4.77 17.91
CA GLU A 75 -16.91 -4.07 17.53
C GLU A 75 -15.94 -4.06 18.71
N LEU A 76 -14.65 -3.97 18.40
CA LEU A 76 -13.61 -3.74 19.38
C LEU A 76 -13.57 -2.26 19.69
N GLN A 77 -13.49 -1.89 20.97
CA GLN A 77 -13.34 -0.51 21.41
C GLN A 77 -12.14 -0.35 22.34
N LEU A 78 -11.39 0.75 22.18
CA LEU A 78 -10.34 1.13 23.13
C LEU A 78 -10.92 1.50 24.50
N THR A 79 -10.37 0.90 25.57
CA THR A 79 -10.75 1.20 26.96
C THR A 79 -10.11 2.51 27.47
N LYS A 80 -8.86 2.81 27.06
CA LYS A 80 -8.09 4.00 27.49
C LYS A 80 -7.72 4.93 26.32
N LYS A 81 -8.73 5.66 25.83
CA LYS A 81 -8.68 6.48 24.60
C LYS A 81 -7.54 7.52 24.51
N ARG A 82 -7.16 8.15 25.63
CA ARG A 82 -6.24 9.31 25.66
C ARG A 82 -4.76 8.91 25.69
N GLU A 83 -4.42 7.78 26.28
CA GLU A 83 -3.03 7.33 26.46
C GLU A 83 -2.48 6.69 25.17
N MET A 84 -3.31 5.94 24.45
CA MET A 84 -2.86 5.25 23.23
C MET A 84 -2.75 6.15 22.00
N ARG A 85 -3.60 7.20 21.88
CA ARG A 85 -3.51 8.16 20.76
C ARG A 85 -2.17 8.92 20.71
N ARG A 86 -1.46 9.08 21.83
CA ARG A 86 -0.14 9.76 21.87
C ARG A 86 1.00 8.88 21.36
N LYS A 87 0.80 7.56 21.23
CA LYS A 87 1.82 6.60 20.74
C LYS A 87 1.72 6.29 19.23
N ASN A 88 0.78 6.90 18.50
CA ASN A 88 0.45 6.62 17.09
C ASN A 88 1.51 7.01 16.03
N LYS A 89 2.81 6.94 16.36
CA LYS A 89 3.89 7.09 15.38
C LYS A 89 4.09 5.83 14.52
N SER A 90 3.57 4.68 14.95
CA SER A 90 3.85 3.36 14.36
C SER A 90 3.37 3.17 12.92
N LEU A 91 2.46 4.01 12.40
CA LEU A 91 1.91 3.86 11.05
C LEU A 91 2.53 4.82 10.03
N LEU A 92 3.26 5.85 10.48
CA LEU A 92 3.80 6.87 9.60
C LEU A 92 4.83 6.26 8.65
N GLY A 93 4.63 6.46 7.34
CA GLY A 93 5.52 5.93 6.29
C GLY A 93 5.23 4.50 5.85
N LEU A 94 4.23 3.81 6.43
CA LEU A 94 3.72 2.56 5.87
C LEU A 94 2.79 2.83 4.69
N HIS A 95 2.96 2.06 3.61
CA HIS A 95 2.14 2.14 2.40
C HIS A 95 1.98 0.75 1.77
N TYR A 96 1.51 -0.23 2.54
CA TYR A 96 1.28 -1.59 2.01
C TYR A 96 0.21 -1.62 0.91
N ASP A 97 -0.73 -0.68 0.93
CA ASP A 97 -1.68 -0.47 -0.15
C ASP A 97 -1.03 -0.18 -1.50
N LYS A 98 0.09 0.55 -1.50
CA LYS A 98 0.83 0.94 -2.71
C LYS A 98 1.95 -0.02 -3.05
N TYR A 99 2.67 -0.53 -2.06
CA TYR A 99 3.93 -1.25 -2.27
C TYR A 99 3.94 -2.67 -1.69
N GLY A 100 2.96 -3.04 -0.87
CA GLY A 100 3.03 -4.24 -0.02
C GLY A 100 3.15 -5.56 -0.80
N ARG A 101 2.67 -5.62 -2.04
CA ARG A 101 2.74 -6.84 -2.86
C ARG A 101 4.13 -7.05 -3.46
N THR A 102 4.85 -5.97 -3.77
CA THR A 102 6.14 -6.07 -4.46
C THR A 102 7.33 -5.55 -3.66
N ALA A 103 7.14 -4.92 -2.49
CA ALA A 103 8.21 -4.29 -1.70
C ALA A 103 9.41 -5.22 -1.47
N THR A 104 9.16 -6.47 -1.07
CA THR A 104 10.23 -7.47 -0.86
C THR A 104 10.98 -7.79 -2.15
N VAL A 105 10.26 -7.99 -3.27
CA VAL A 105 10.86 -8.30 -4.57
C VAL A 105 11.64 -7.09 -5.11
N SER A 106 11.07 -5.89 -5.02
CA SER A 106 11.72 -4.64 -5.39
C SER A 106 13.00 -4.42 -4.59
N TRP A 107 12.97 -4.65 -3.27
CA TRP A 107 14.14 -4.48 -2.42
C TRP A 107 15.25 -5.49 -2.74
N ARG A 108 14.90 -6.76 -2.94
CA ARG A 108 15.88 -7.79 -3.37
C ARG A 108 16.49 -7.47 -4.72
N LEU A 109 15.68 -7.06 -5.69
CA LEU A 109 16.14 -6.65 -7.01
C LEU A 109 17.11 -5.47 -6.91
N LEU A 110 16.76 -4.44 -6.14
CA LEU A 110 17.61 -3.27 -5.95
C LEU A 110 18.94 -3.64 -5.29
N LYS A 111 18.94 -4.46 -4.23
CA LYS A 111 20.19 -4.91 -3.59
C LYS A 111 21.11 -5.65 -4.56
N PHE A 112 20.55 -6.57 -5.34
CA PHE A 112 21.30 -7.31 -6.33
C PHE A 112 21.84 -6.39 -7.44
N TYR A 113 21.01 -5.46 -7.90
CA TYR A 113 21.38 -4.47 -8.90
C TYR A 113 22.54 -3.58 -8.42
N VAL A 114 22.49 -3.07 -7.18
CA VAL A 114 23.57 -2.26 -6.60
C VAL A 114 24.87 -3.07 -6.49
N GLN A 115 24.80 -4.34 -6.12
CA GLN A 115 25.97 -5.21 -6.12
C GLN A 115 26.59 -5.32 -7.53
N VAL A 116 25.76 -5.54 -8.55
CA VAL A 116 26.22 -5.65 -9.94
C VAL A 116 26.89 -4.36 -10.39
N VAL A 117 26.30 -3.20 -10.11
CA VAL A 117 26.88 -1.88 -10.42
C VAL A 117 28.21 -1.66 -9.69
N SER A 118 28.30 -2.07 -8.42
CA SER A 118 29.54 -1.97 -7.63
C SER A 118 30.69 -2.83 -8.19
N HIS A 119 30.40 -4.03 -8.69
CA HIS A 119 31.42 -4.86 -9.35
C HIS A 119 31.75 -4.36 -10.77
N LEU A 120 30.75 -3.84 -11.48
CA LEU A 120 30.94 -3.21 -12.79
C LEU A 120 31.90 -2.02 -12.73
N SER A 121 31.80 -1.19 -11.67
CA SER A 121 32.71 -0.05 -11.47
C SER A 121 34.18 -0.47 -11.30
N ALA A 122 34.43 -1.73 -10.96
CA ALA A 122 35.76 -2.31 -10.80
C ALA A 122 36.17 -3.22 -11.97
N ASN A 123 35.37 -3.27 -13.04
CA ASN A 123 35.54 -4.19 -14.17
C ASN A 123 35.65 -5.67 -13.75
N GLU A 124 34.97 -6.05 -12.67
CA GLU A 124 34.99 -7.40 -12.11
C GLU A 124 33.67 -8.12 -12.43
N THR A 125 33.73 -9.23 -13.15
CA THR A 125 32.55 -9.99 -13.55
C THR A 125 32.38 -11.30 -12.79
N ALA A 126 33.45 -11.78 -12.14
CA ALA A 126 33.46 -12.99 -11.34
C ALA A 126 33.34 -12.64 -9.86
N TYR A 127 32.14 -12.77 -9.31
CA TYR A 127 31.85 -12.57 -7.88
C TYR A 127 30.66 -13.45 -7.47
N LEU A 128 30.49 -13.64 -6.16
CA LEU A 128 29.34 -14.36 -5.62
C LEU A 128 28.14 -13.40 -5.54
N PRO A 129 27.07 -13.62 -6.33
CA PRO A 129 25.91 -12.74 -6.29
C PRO A 129 25.11 -12.93 -5.00
N VAL A 130 24.59 -11.84 -4.42
CA VAL A 130 23.67 -11.89 -3.26
C VAL A 130 22.32 -12.50 -3.61
N GLU A 131 22.03 -12.68 -4.90
CA GLU A 131 20.78 -13.20 -5.42
C GLU A 131 21.04 -14.14 -6.59
N THR A 132 20.42 -15.32 -6.56
CA THR A 132 20.59 -16.36 -7.59
C THR A 132 19.30 -16.67 -8.33
N GLY A 133 18.17 -16.07 -7.94
CA GLY A 133 16.89 -16.28 -8.58
C GLY A 133 16.88 -15.90 -10.07
N PRO A 134 16.36 -16.75 -10.98
CA PRO A 134 16.35 -16.48 -12.42
C PRO A 134 15.67 -15.16 -12.81
N PHE A 135 14.60 -14.79 -12.09
CA PHE A 135 13.90 -13.53 -12.28
C PHE A 135 14.85 -12.32 -12.10
N TYR A 136 15.58 -12.25 -10.99
CA TYR A 136 16.47 -11.12 -10.69
C TYR A 136 17.64 -11.04 -11.67
N ALA A 137 18.26 -12.19 -11.98
CA ALA A 137 19.33 -12.28 -12.97
C ALA A 137 18.86 -11.82 -14.36
N TYR A 138 17.66 -12.22 -14.78
CA TYR A 138 17.07 -11.78 -16.04
C TYR A 138 16.85 -10.26 -16.04
N GLN A 139 16.24 -9.71 -14.99
CA GLN A 139 15.92 -8.28 -14.90
C GLN A 139 17.18 -7.41 -15.01
N VAL A 140 18.23 -7.74 -14.26
CA VAL A 140 19.50 -6.98 -14.28
C VAL A 140 20.20 -7.11 -15.64
N LYS A 141 20.24 -8.32 -16.23
CA LYS A 141 20.84 -8.52 -17.57
C LYS A 141 20.10 -7.77 -18.66
N ARG A 142 18.77 -7.80 -18.65
CA ARG A 142 17.93 -7.05 -19.57
C ARG A 142 18.24 -5.56 -19.48
N TRP A 143 18.27 -5.03 -18.26
CA TRP A 143 18.56 -3.62 -18.01
C TRP A 143 19.97 -3.22 -18.49
N LEU A 144 21.00 -4.03 -18.20
CA LEU A 144 22.37 -3.76 -18.68
C LEU A 144 22.48 -3.76 -20.21
N LYS A 145 21.63 -4.54 -20.88
CA LYS A 145 21.57 -4.61 -22.35
C LYS A 145 20.80 -3.43 -22.96
N GLU A 146 19.76 -2.95 -22.27
CA GLU A 146 18.91 -1.84 -22.69
C GLU A 146 19.52 -0.47 -22.37
N ALA A 147 20.50 -0.41 -21.45
CA ALA A 147 21.21 0.81 -21.11
C ALA A 147 21.88 1.44 -22.35
N THR A 148 21.52 2.68 -22.65
CA THR A 148 22.06 3.46 -23.78
C THR A 148 23.33 4.24 -23.43
N CYS A 149 23.67 4.32 -22.13
CA CYS A 149 24.87 4.98 -21.62
C CYS A 149 26.04 4.00 -21.46
N THR A 150 27.26 4.55 -21.37
CA THR A 150 28.45 3.76 -21.08
C THR A 150 28.42 3.19 -19.66
N LYS A 151 29.20 2.13 -19.41
CA LYS A 151 29.33 1.53 -18.06
C LYS A 151 29.74 2.56 -16.99
N THR A 152 30.61 3.50 -17.34
CA THR A 152 31.09 4.53 -16.41
C THR A 152 29.99 5.53 -16.06
N GLU A 153 29.25 6.00 -17.06
CA GLU A 153 28.11 6.91 -16.85
C GLU A 153 27.02 6.25 -16.02
N LEU A 154 26.73 4.98 -16.32
CA LEU A 154 25.77 4.16 -15.60
C LEU A 154 26.10 4.04 -14.12
N VAL A 155 27.36 3.70 -13.79
CA VAL A 155 27.84 3.63 -12.40
C VAL A 155 27.71 4.98 -11.71
N ALA A 156 28.13 6.06 -12.37
CA ALA A 156 28.07 7.42 -11.82
C ALA A 156 26.61 7.84 -11.56
N GLN A 157 25.71 7.55 -12.49
CA GLN A 157 24.30 7.90 -12.41
C GLN A 157 23.60 7.14 -11.26
N VAL A 158 23.81 5.82 -11.15
CA VAL A 158 23.22 5.03 -10.05
C VAL A 158 23.74 5.50 -8.68
N SER A 159 25.04 5.81 -8.58
CA SER A 159 25.61 6.35 -7.35
C SER A 159 25.00 7.70 -6.97
N LYS A 160 24.80 8.59 -7.96
CA LYS A 160 24.16 9.89 -7.79
C LYS A 160 22.70 9.76 -7.37
N GLU A 161 21.93 8.87 -8.01
CA GLU A 161 20.52 8.62 -7.70
C GLU A 161 20.36 8.10 -6.27
N LEU A 162 21.14 7.08 -5.87
CA LEU A 162 21.10 6.55 -4.50
C LEU A 162 21.46 7.63 -3.47
N SER A 163 22.49 8.43 -3.73
CA SER A 163 22.90 9.52 -2.83
C SER A 163 21.80 10.57 -2.69
N THR A 164 21.14 10.91 -3.81
CA THR A 164 20.01 11.85 -3.84
C THR A 164 18.84 11.31 -3.01
N ILE A 165 18.46 10.05 -3.24
CA ILE A 165 17.37 9.40 -2.52
C ILE A 165 17.65 9.34 -1.02
N PHE A 166 18.84 8.91 -0.61
CA PHE A 166 19.18 8.81 0.82
C PHE A 166 19.27 10.15 1.52
N THR A 167 19.58 11.24 0.80
CA THR A 167 19.52 12.61 1.35
C THR A 167 18.08 13.07 1.62
N LEU A 168 17.09 12.51 0.92
CA LEU A 168 15.67 12.81 1.10
C LEU A 168 15.01 11.94 2.20
N MET A 169 15.75 11.00 2.79
CA MET A 169 15.26 10.10 3.82
C MET A 169 15.77 10.54 5.21
N PRO A 170 15.05 10.21 6.30
CA PRO A 170 15.62 10.33 7.64
C PRO A 170 16.88 9.49 7.78
N ASP A 171 17.92 10.04 8.41
CA ASP A 171 19.25 9.41 8.53
C ASP A 171 19.19 7.97 9.05
N GLU A 172 18.35 7.69 10.05
CA GLU A 172 18.16 6.34 10.60
C GLU A 172 17.71 5.35 9.51
N GLN A 173 16.72 5.74 8.70
CA GLN A 173 16.17 4.89 7.64
C GLN A 173 17.15 4.75 6.46
N ALA A 174 17.81 5.84 6.09
CA ALA A 174 18.84 5.86 5.04
C ALA A 174 20.00 4.94 5.41
N ASN A 175 20.54 5.09 6.62
CA ASN A 175 21.63 4.25 7.13
C ASN A 175 21.20 2.78 7.26
N PHE A 176 19.98 2.52 7.75
CA PHE A 176 19.44 1.16 7.85
C PHE A 176 19.40 0.45 6.49
N LEU A 177 19.03 1.13 5.41
CA LEU A 177 18.99 0.53 4.07
C LEU A 177 20.37 0.47 3.41
N ALA A 178 21.15 1.55 3.50
CA ALA A 178 22.46 1.64 2.87
C ALA A 178 23.42 0.55 3.37
N ASN A 179 23.39 0.26 4.69
CA ASN A 179 24.23 -0.78 5.29
C ASN A 179 23.86 -2.22 4.87
N GLN A 180 22.72 -2.44 4.21
CA GLN A 180 22.33 -3.74 3.69
C GLN A 180 22.81 -3.99 2.26
N PHE A 181 23.39 -3.00 1.58
CA PHE A 181 23.95 -3.20 0.25
C PHE A 181 25.28 -3.94 0.32
N SER A 182 25.43 -4.95 -0.54
CA SER A 182 26.70 -5.59 -0.82
C SER A 182 27.30 -5.00 -2.10
N GLY A 183 28.61 -4.91 -2.13
CA GLY A 183 29.37 -4.52 -3.31
C GLY A 183 30.74 -5.17 -3.28
N LYS A 184 31.66 -4.70 -4.12
CA LYS A 184 32.99 -5.30 -4.25
C LYS A 184 33.73 -5.46 -2.93
N LYS A 185 33.75 -4.40 -2.12
CA LYS A 185 34.58 -4.30 -0.91
C LYS A 185 33.80 -4.51 0.39
N GLN A 186 32.49 -4.72 0.29
CA GLN A 186 31.61 -4.73 1.45
C GLN A 186 30.52 -5.78 1.29
N THR A 187 30.34 -6.59 2.32
CA THR A 187 29.16 -7.43 2.49
C THR A 187 28.12 -6.64 3.27
N GLY A 188 26.92 -6.53 2.72
CA GLY A 188 25.80 -5.88 3.39
C GLY A 188 25.38 -6.65 4.64
N LEU A 189 24.98 -5.91 5.66
CA LEU A 189 24.48 -6.43 6.93
C LEU A 189 23.04 -6.94 6.78
N LEU A 190 22.65 -7.86 7.64
CA LEU A 190 21.28 -8.35 7.73
C LEU A 190 20.43 -7.36 8.53
N ALA A 191 19.15 -7.23 8.16
CA ALA A 191 18.26 -6.24 8.77
C ALA A 191 18.20 -6.33 10.31
N TYR A 192 18.23 -7.55 10.89
CA TYR A 192 18.23 -7.75 12.35
C TYR A 192 19.52 -7.31 13.04
N GLN A 193 20.62 -7.13 12.30
CA GLN A 193 21.88 -6.64 12.83
C GLN A 193 21.92 -5.10 12.91
N LEU A 194 20.94 -4.43 12.31
CA LEU A 194 20.91 -2.97 12.11
C LEU A 194 19.86 -2.26 12.98
N THR A 195 19.17 -2.99 13.85
CA THR A 195 18.16 -2.44 14.75
C THR A 195 18.22 -3.11 16.11
N THR A 196 17.84 -2.37 17.15
CA THR A 196 17.73 -2.86 18.53
C THR A 196 16.32 -3.35 18.86
N LEU A 197 15.40 -3.33 17.90
CA LEU A 197 14.04 -3.81 18.08
C LEU A 197 14.03 -5.34 18.27
N GLU A 198 13.60 -5.78 19.45
CA GLU A 198 13.52 -7.21 19.80
C GLU A 198 12.25 -7.89 19.30
N ASP A 199 11.14 -7.14 19.20
CA ASP A 199 9.86 -7.65 18.69
C ASP A 199 9.91 -7.82 17.15
N GLY A 200 9.77 -9.05 16.68
CA GLY A 200 9.83 -9.35 15.24
C GLY A 200 8.79 -8.61 14.40
N THR A 201 7.60 -8.31 14.96
CA THR A 201 6.60 -7.48 14.27
C THR A 201 7.08 -6.04 14.11
N ALA A 202 7.59 -5.42 15.18
CA ALA A 202 8.13 -4.07 15.12
C ALA A 202 9.32 -3.97 14.15
N GLN A 203 10.20 -4.96 14.16
CA GLN A 203 11.31 -5.05 13.22
C GLN A 203 10.84 -5.11 11.76
N GLN A 204 9.89 -6.01 11.46
CA GLN A 204 9.33 -6.13 10.12
C GLN A 204 8.70 -4.81 9.66
N LEU A 205 7.85 -4.20 10.49
CA LEU A 205 7.18 -2.94 10.17
C LEU A 205 8.17 -1.80 9.96
N PHE A 206 9.23 -1.71 10.76
CA PHE A 206 10.28 -0.70 10.56
C PHE A 206 11.02 -0.89 9.24
N GLN A 207 11.38 -2.13 8.90
CA GLN A 207 12.00 -2.42 7.62
C GLN A 207 11.07 -2.06 6.45
N ASP A 208 9.79 -2.42 6.55
CA ASP A 208 8.80 -2.12 5.53
C ASP A 208 8.56 -0.60 5.40
N GLN A 209 8.56 0.17 6.51
CA GLN A 209 8.54 1.64 6.46
C GLN A 209 9.71 2.21 5.67
N CYS A 210 10.94 1.72 5.93
CA CYS A 210 12.13 2.17 5.23
C CYS A 210 12.02 1.87 3.72
N ILE A 211 11.63 0.65 3.36
CA ILE A 211 11.47 0.23 1.97
C ILE A 211 10.35 1.01 1.28
N HIS A 212 9.19 1.18 1.92
CA HIS A 212 8.08 1.95 1.36
C HIS A 212 8.47 3.40 1.08
N ARG A 213 9.19 4.06 2.00
CA ARG A 213 9.71 5.42 1.78
C ARG A 213 10.68 5.48 0.62
N LEU A 214 11.62 4.53 0.54
CA LEU A 214 12.55 4.42 -0.57
C LEU A 214 11.82 4.29 -1.91
N LEU A 215 10.82 3.41 -1.99
CA LEU A 215 10.02 3.19 -3.21
C LEU A 215 9.19 4.42 -3.57
N ALA A 216 8.62 5.12 -2.59
CA ALA A 216 7.87 6.35 -2.82
C ALA A 216 8.74 7.46 -3.40
N ILE A 217 9.98 7.62 -2.92
CA ILE A 217 10.93 8.59 -3.48
C ILE A 217 11.31 8.19 -4.90
N ILE A 218 11.64 6.91 -5.14
CA ILE A 218 11.95 6.43 -6.50
C ILE A 218 10.79 6.68 -7.48
N GLU A 219 9.55 6.45 -7.04
CA GLU A 219 8.35 6.68 -7.86
C GLU A 219 8.15 8.16 -8.25
N GLN A 220 8.64 9.10 -7.45
CA GLN A 220 8.60 10.54 -7.75
C GLN A 220 9.67 11.00 -8.75
N HIS A 221 10.69 10.16 -9.00
CA HIS A 221 11.80 10.46 -9.89
C HIS A 221 11.74 9.57 -11.14
N SER A 222 10.78 9.83 -12.02
CA SER A 222 10.60 9.05 -13.25
C SER A 222 11.77 9.14 -14.24
N ASP A 223 12.68 10.10 -14.02
CA ASP A 223 13.92 10.28 -14.76
C ASP A 223 15.08 9.38 -14.28
N PHE A 224 14.92 8.69 -13.15
CA PHE A 224 15.96 7.85 -12.57
C PHE A 224 16.03 6.47 -13.22
N LEU A 225 17.26 5.95 -13.39
CA LEU A 225 17.51 4.56 -13.79
C LEU A 225 16.91 3.57 -12.78
N LEU A 226 16.91 3.93 -11.49
CA LEU A 226 16.27 3.14 -10.44
C LEU A 226 14.76 3.06 -10.58
N TYR A 227 14.11 4.11 -11.11
CA TYR A 227 12.69 4.06 -11.43
C TYR A 227 12.43 3.10 -12.58
N ASP A 228 13.19 3.17 -13.67
CA ASP A 228 13.04 2.25 -14.80
C ASP A 228 13.20 0.77 -14.41
N LEU A 229 14.13 0.49 -13.49
CA LEU A 229 14.33 -0.85 -12.92
C LEU A 229 13.09 -1.37 -12.19
N LEU A 230 12.43 -0.51 -11.40
CA LEU A 230 11.38 -0.90 -10.46
C LEU A 230 9.96 -0.63 -10.94
N ALA A 231 9.75 0.26 -11.91
CA ALA A 231 8.43 0.65 -12.42
C ALA A 231 7.56 -0.55 -12.86
N PRO A 232 8.09 -1.60 -13.52
CA PRO A 232 7.29 -2.79 -13.82
C PRO A 232 6.74 -3.51 -12.57
N LEU A 233 7.49 -3.51 -11.46
CA LEU A 233 7.05 -4.10 -10.19
C LEU A 233 6.06 -3.17 -9.48
N LEU A 234 6.33 -1.86 -9.44
CA LEU A 234 5.41 -0.89 -8.83
C LEU A 234 4.00 -0.99 -9.46
N ARG A 235 3.92 -1.10 -10.78
CA ARG A 235 2.65 -1.29 -11.52
C ARG A 235 1.90 -2.58 -11.15
N GLN A 236 2.57 -3.62 -10.68
CA GLN A 236 1.95 -4.89 -10.31
C GLN A 236 1.21 -4.84 -8.96
N ASN A 237 1.42 -3.81 -8.14
CA ASN A 237 0.67 -3.65 -6.89
C ASN A 237 -0.82 -3.43 -7.14
N TYR A 238 -1.17 -2.75 -8.24
CA TYR A 238 -2.55 -2.50 -8.62
C TYR A 238 -3.26 -3.75 -9.17
N ASN A 239 -4.58 -3.78 -9.00
CA ASN A 239 -5.44 -4.77 -9.63
C ASN A 239 -5.48 -4.53 -11.15
N GLN A 240 -4.85 -5.43 -11.91
CA GLN A 240 -4.74 -5.31 -13.36
C GLN A 240 -6.11 -5.35 -14.06
N SER A 241 -7.05 -6.13 -13.53
CA SER A 241 -8.42 -6.18 -14.06
C SER A 241 -9.15 -4.86 -13.86
N MET A 242 -8.96 -4.20 -12.71
CA MET A 242 -9.48 -2.85 -12.49
C MET A 242 -8.86 -1.85 -13.45
N LEU A 243 -7.54 -1.91 -13.68
CA LEU A 243 -6.85 -1.02 -14.62
C LEU A 243 -7.39 -1.14 -16.05
N THR A 244 -7.75 -2.35 -16.49
CA THR A 244 -8.43 -2.54 -17.79
C THR A 244 -9.81 -1.87 -17.83
N THR A 245 -10.62 -1.99 -16.76
CA THR A 245 -11.91 -1.27 -16.67
C THR A 245 -11.70 0.24 -16.71
N ARG A 246 -10.74 0.76 -15.93
CA ARG A 246 -10.38 2.19 -15.92
C ARG A 246 -10.02 2.68 -17.31
N ALA A 247 -9.14 1.96 -18.02
CA ALA A 247 -8.69 2.35 -19.36
C ALA A 247 -9.87 2.48 -20.35
N LEU A 248 -10.76 1.48 -20.41
CA LEU A 248 -11.92 1.51 -21.31
C LEU A 248 -12.87 2.68 -21.01
N ILE A 249 -13.14 2.93 -19.73
CA ILE A 249 -14.01 4.04 -19.30
C ILE A 249 -13.37 5.40 -19.62
N LEU A 250 -12.05 5.54 -19.43
CA LEU A 250 -11.33 6.75 -19.83
C LEU A 250 -11.30 6.95 -21.35
N SER A 251 -11.33 5.87 -22.13
CA SER A 251 -11.48 5.92 -23.59
C SER A 251 -12.91 6.25 -24.07
N GLY A 252 -13.87 6.43 -23.16
CA GLY A 252 -15.22 6.88 -23.49
C GLY A 252 -16.30 5.79 -23.44
N ASP A 253 -15.97 4.54 -23.10
CA ASP A 253 -16.96 3.48 -22.95
C ASP A 253 -17.87 3.70 -21.72
N SER A 254 -19.16 3.36 -21.86
CA SER A 254 -20.10 3.27 -20.73
C SER A 254 -19.84 2.02 -19.88
N VAL A 255 -20.38 1.99 -18.66
CA VAL A 255 -20.27 0.83 -17.75
C VAL A 255 -20.83 -0.44 -18.41
N GLU A 256 -21.97 -0.33 -19.09
CA GLU A 256 -22.64 -1.42 -19.81
C GLU A 256 -21.80 -1.91 -20.99
N GLN A 257 -21.20 -0.98 -21.75
CA GLN A 257 -20.30 -1.34 -22.84
C GLN A 257 -19.08 -2.09 -22.32
N VAL A 258 -18.51 -1.67 -21.19
CA VAL A 258 -17.39 -2.38 -20.55
C VAL A 258 -17.82 -3.76 -20.05
N MET A 259 -19.02 -3.90 -19.46
CA MET A 259 -19.56 -5.21 -19.06
C MET A 259 -19.62 -6.16 -20.25
N VAL A 260 -20.17 -5.73 -21.38
CA VAL A 260 -20.29 -6.54 -22.61
C VAL A 260 -18.91 -6.87 -23.18
N LYS A 261 -18.05 -5.86 -23.40
CA LYS A 261 -16.69 -6.06 -23.97
C LYS A 261 -15.83 -7.00 -23.13
N ARG A 262 -15.95 -6.94 -21.81
CA ARG A 262 -15.15 -7.75 -20.88
C ARG A 262 -15.82 -9.06 -20.46
N GLY A 263 -17.10 -9.27 -20.78
CA GLY A 263 -17.87 -10.43 -20.29
C GLY A 263 -18.00 -10.47 -18.76
N LEU A 264 -18.05 -9.29 -18.11
CA LEU A 264 -18.09 -9.19 -16.64
C LEU A 264 -19.46 -8.80 -16.12
N LYS A 265 -19.83 -9.36 -14.96
CA LYS A 265 -21.07 -9.01 -14.25
C LYS A 265 -20.97 -7.59 -13.67
N LYS A 266 -22.12 -6.92 -13.52
CA LYS A 266 -22.22 -5.57 -12.93
C LYS A 266 -21.51 -5.48 -11.57
N GLY A 267 -21.69 -6.47 -10.69
CA GLY A 267 -21.01 -6.51 -9.39
C GLY A 267 -19.49 -6.45 -9.50
N THR A 268 -18.89 -7.18 -10.44
CA THR A 268 -17.43 -7.16 -10.66
C THR A 268 -16.96 -5.82 -11.22
N ILE A 269 -17.74 -5.19 -12.11
CA ILE A 269 -17.41 -3.84 -12.59
C ILE A 269 -17.54 -2.82 -11.45
N ASN A 270 -18.57 -2.92 -10.61
CA ASN A 270 -18.72 -2.06 -9.43
C ASN A 270 -17.52 -2.21 -8.48
N ASP A 271 -17.01 -3.43 -8.26
CA ASP A 271 -15.80 -3.64 -7.47
C ASP A 271 -14.58 -2.93 -8.08
N HIS A 272 -14.39 -3.01 -9.41
CA HIS A 272 -13.34 -2.26 -10.09
C HIS A 272 -13.51 -0.75 -9.96
N LEU A 273 -14.74 -0.23 -10.10
CA LEU A 273 -15.02 1.20 -9.98
C LEU A 273 -14.73 1.71 -8.57
N ILE A 274 -15.16 0.98 -7.54
CA ILE A 274 -14.87 1.29 -6.14
C ILE A 274 -13.36 1.31 -5.90
N GLU A 275 -12.65 0.28 -6.35
CA GLU A 275 -11.20 0.20 -6.19
C GLU A 275 -10.48 1.34 -6.93
N TRP A 276 -10.90 1.67 -8.15
CA TRP A 276 -10.38 2.81 -8.89
C TRP A 276 -10.61 4.13 -8.13
N ALA A 277 -11.83 4.39 -7.67
CA ALA A 277 -12.18 5.60 -6.94
C ALA A 277 -11.40 5.76 -5.62
N ILE A 278 -11.04 4.64 -4.98
CA ILE A 278 -10.19 4.63 -3.78
C ILE A 278 -8.76 5.04 -4.13
N PHE A 279 -8.14 4.38 -5.12
CA PHE A 279 -6.69 4.46 -5.35
C PHE A 279 -6.22 5.55 -6.30
N PHE A 280 -7.11 6.14 -7.10
CA PHE A 280 -6.74 7.17 -8.06
C PHE A 280 -7.61 8.41 -7.92
N ASP A 281 -7.03 9.57 -8.25
CA ASP A 281 -7.69 10.87 -8.16
C ASP A 281 -8.33 11.30 -9.48
N ASP A 282 -8.10 10.55 -10.55
CA ASP A 282 -8.68 10.78 -11.88
C ASP A 282 -10.07 10.14 -12.05
N PHE A 283 -10.69 9.65 -10.97
CA PHE A 283 -11.99 9.00 -11.04
C PHE A 283 -13.08 10.02 -11.41
N PRO A 284 -13.84 9.80 -12.51
CA PRO A 284 -14.81 10.77 -13.00
C PRO A 284 -16.17 10.63 -12.28
N PHE A 285 -16.24 11.06 -11.01
CA PHE A 285 -17.45 10.93 -10.18
C PHE A 285 -18.70 11.51 -10.85
N GLU A 286 -18.60 12.70 -11.44
CA GLU A 286 -19.74 13.36 -12.10
C GLU A 286 -20.31 12.61 -13.30
N ARG A 287 -19.51 11.75 -13.93
CA ARG A 287 -19.96 10.92 -15.06
C ARG A 287 -20.53 9.58 -14.59
N LEU A 288 -20.06 9.06 -13.46
CA LEU A 288 -20.37 7.69 -13.01
C LEU A 288 -21.35 7.62 -11.84
N ILE A 289 -21.77 8.74 -11.28
CA ILE A 289 -22.87 8.83 -10.31
C ILE A 289 -24.03 9.57 -10.98
N HIS A 290 -25.19 8.91 -11.07
CA HIS A 290 -26.36 9.51 -11.69
C HIS A 290 -26.90 10.66 -10.83
N SER A 291 -27.46 11.67 -11.51
CA SER A 291 -28.07 12.83 -10.85
C SER A 291 -29.28 12.46 -9.98
N GLU A 292 -29.99 11.38 -10.33
CA GLU A 292 -31.05 10.81 -9.48
C GLU A 292 -30.51 10.26 -8.18
N THR A 293 -29.44 9.45 -8.22
CA THR A 293 -28.76 8.97 -7.01
C THR A 293 -28.31 10.12 -6.11
N ARG A 294 -27.70 11.17 -6.69
CA ARG A 294 -27.28 12.35 -5.94
C ARG A 294 -28.46 13.04 -5.25
N ARG A 295 -29.58 13.23 -5.95
CA ARG A 295 -30.80 13.83 -5.38
C ARG A 295 -31.39 12.99 -4.26
N SER A 296 -31.48 11.68 -4.46
CA SER A 296 -32.01 10.73 -3.47
C SER A 296 -31.15 10.64 -2.21
N LEU A 297 -29.83 10.77 -2.34
CA LEU A 297 -28.92 10.83 -1.18
C LEU A 297 -28.98 12.18 -0.47
N ALA A 298 -29.16 13.28 -1.21
CA ALA A 298 -29.25 14.63 -0.65
C ALA A 298 -30.57 14.90 0.11
N SER A 299 -31.62 14.12 -0.16
CA SER A 299 -32.91 14.23 0.56
C SER A 299 -32.94 13.51 1.90
N LEU A 300 -31.86 12.81 2.28
CA LEU A 300 -31.77 12.08 3.55
C LEU A 300 -31.34 13.00 4.69
N ASP A 301 -32.01 12.89 5.84
CA ASP A 301 -31.73 13.70 7.05
C ASP A 301 -30.49 13.24 7.84
N ARG A 302 -29.60 12.43 7.24
CA ARG A 302 -28.42 11.89 7.89
C ARG A 302 -27.16 12.11 7.05
N PRO A 303 -26.01 12.40 7.68
CA PRO A 303 -24.76 12.57 6.93
C PRO A 303 -24.41 11.31 6.13
N LEU A 304 -24.06 11.48 4.86
CA LEU A 304 -23.81 10.39 3.90
C LEU A 304 -22.80 9.35 4.40
N LEU A 305 -21.75 9.78 5.10
CA LEU A 305 -20.72 8.87 5.63
C LEU A 305 -21.19 8.01 6.81
N THR A 306 -22.30 8.37 7.46
CA THR A 306 -22.90 7.59 8.57
C THR A 306 -23.93 6.58 8.10
N LEU A 307 -24.33 6.66 6.82
CA LEU A 307 -25.32 5.78 6.24
C LEU A 307 -24.72 4.41 5.91
N ARG A 308 -25.48 3.37 6.21
CA ARG A 308 -25.23 2.02 5.70
C ARG A 308 -26.16 1.78 4.53
N TYR A 309 -25.77 0.92 3.59
CA TYR A 309 -26.62 0.61 2.44
C TYR A 309 -28.00 0.07 2.84
N LYS A 310 -28.09 -0.71 3.92
CA LYS A 310 -29.37 -1.17 4.48
C LYS A 310 -30.25 -0.06 5.05
N ASP A 311 -29.69 1.10 5.36
CA ASP A 311 -30.46 2.26 5.83
C ASP A 311 -31.20 2.93 4.65
N LEU A 312 -30.94 2.50 3.40
CA LEU A 312 -31.59 2.97 2.17
C LEU A 312 -32.75 2.07 1.72
N GLU A 313 -33.25 1.20 2.58
CA GLU A 313 -34.40 0.35 2.27
C GLU A 313 -35.60 1.19 1.78
N GLY A 314 -36.17 0.80 0.64
CA GLY A 314 -37.25 1.54 -0.03
C GLY A 314 -36.80 2.58 -1.05
N GLN A 315 -35.50 2.87 -1.16
CA GLN A 315 -34.94 3.74 -2.20
C GLN A 315 -34.38 2.93 -3.37
N THR A 316 -34.49 3.44 -4.59
CA THR A 316 -33.92 2.85 -5.81
C THR A 316 -32.51 3.38 -6.07
N ILE A 317 -31.58 3.12 -5.15
CA ILE A 317 -30.17 3.54 -5.27
C ILE A 317 -29.28 2.33 -5.56
N ASP A 318 -28.47 2.40 -6.61
CA ASP A 318 -27.48 1.36 -6.91
C ASP A 318 -26.37 1.31 -5.84
N TYR A 319 -26.01 0.11 -5.39
CA TYR A 319 -24.94 -0.09 -4.41
C TYR A 319 -23.60 0.53 -4.83
N GLY A 320 -23.22 0.39 -6.09
CA GLY A 320 -21.97 0.94 -6.62
C GLY A 320 -21.97 2.47 -6.51
N GLU A 321 -23.01 3.11 -7.01
CA GLU A 321 -23.15 4.57 -6.95
C GLU A 321 -23.22 5.11 -5.52
N PHE A 322 -23.91 4.43 -4.62
CA PHE A 322 -23.90 4.78 -3.20
C PHE A 322 -22.48 4.79 -2.62
N ARG A 323 -21.68 3.75 -2.91
CA ARG A 323 -20.29 3.68 -2.44
C ARG A 323 -19.40 4.75 -3.09
N LEU A 324 -19.58 5.01 -4.39
CA LEU A 324 -18.86 6.07 -5.09
C LEU A 324 -19.17 7.44 -4.49
N ALA A 325 -20.42 7.73 -4.17
CA ALA A 325 -20.82 8.98 -3.51
C ALA A 325 -20.20 9.09 -2.11
N GLN A 326 -20.14 8.00 -1.34
CA GLN A 326 -19.44 8.01 -0.04
C GLN A 326 -17.93 8.26 -0.19
N ILE A 327 -17.28 7.66 -1.19
CA ILE A 327 -15.85 7.89 -1.46
C ILE A 327 -15.61 9.36 -1.85
N GLU A 328 -16.42 9.90 -2.76
CA GLU A 328 -16.33 11.30 -3.19
C GLU A 328 -16.48 12.26 -2.02
N ALA A 329 -17.51 12.07 -1.18
CA ALA A 329 -17.72 12.89 0.01
C ALA A 329 -16.56 12.79 1.00
N PHE A 330 -16.00 11.58 1.19
CA PHE A 330 -14.85 11.36 2.07
C PHE A 330 -13.60 12.09 1.54
N LYS A 331 -13.29 11.97 0.24
CA LYS A 331 -12.17 12.70 -0.39
C LYS A 331 -12.38 14.22 -0.37
N GLY A 332 -13.61 14.68 -0.59
CA GLY A 332 -13.97 16.10 -0.63
C GLY A 332 -13.90 16.80 0.74
N GLY A 333 -14.23 16.09 1.82
CA GLY A 333 -14.05 16.57 3.19
C GLY A 333 -12.60 16.61 3.67
N ASP A 334 -11.69 15.96 2.94
CA ASP A 334 -10.28 15.76 3.29
C ASP A 334 -9.32 16.78 2.68
N LYS A 335 -9.81 17.83 2.01
CA LYS A 335 -8.95 18.88 1.40
C LYS A 335 -8.05 19.62 2.42
N ASN A 336 -8.20 19.35 3.71
CA ASN A 336 -7.37 19.88 4.80
C ASN A 336 -6.48 18.82 5.50
N GLY A 337 -6.36 17.61 4.97
CA GLY A 337 -5.74 16.47 5.65
C GLY A 337 -4.58 15.80 4.90
N PHE A 338 -3.41 16.43 4.97
CA PHE A 338 -2.05 15.90 4.73
C PHE A 338 -1.51 15.86 3.30
N ALA A 339 -0.49 16.72 3.11
CA ALA A 339 0.73 16.41 2.37
C ALA A 339 1.64 15.48 3.18
#